data_AF-A0A1H7RWR4-F1
#
_entry.id   AF-A0A1H7RWR4-F1
#
_cell.length_a   1.000
_cell.length_b   1.000
_cell.length_c   1.000
_cell.angle_alpha   90.00
_cell.angle_beta   90.00
_cell.angle_gamma   90.00
#
_symmetry.space_group_name_H-M   'P 1'
#
loop_
_entity.id
_entity.type
_entity.pdbx_description
1 polymer ?
#
loop_
_entity_poly.entity_id
_entity_poly.type
_entity_poly.pdbx_seq_one_letter_code
_entity_poly.pdbx_strand_id
1 'polypeptide(L)'
;MIGDLWVLVTLLADPARNGAEVDEPCLLALTDADTTDAERVNGLIPVDQVEWEAWRTAADAYLAAVTDAARTLASAERRAQRAAARVLPGVRRRATREAESAFRSAAADYAVAVRAATTGYWPIHCEIRRRLDSQIASRRWVDIRARFAGRGTEPVWGWSLRELEPEQTPGLVELTVFRWDGDPPARAADFVSPERFGAPELDRELLRLRAEWTVRRIVWDEAARLRVEDENGGVPFALWWRAVTARVDAAEKVVPPRSPGSAFAGPPAQSGRRRIEVLQLPE
;
A
#
# COMPACT_ATOMS: atom_id res chain seq x y z
N MET A 1 11.32 -2.37 -29.48
CA MET A 1 12.05 -2.63 -28.22
C MET A 1 11.78 -1.44 -27.32
N ILE A 2 10.85 -1.58 -26.38
CA ILE A 2 10.62 -0.57 -25.34
C ILE A 2 11.52 -1.03 -24.20
N GLY A 3 12.67 -0.38 -24.02
CA GLY A 3 13.51 -0.64 -22.86
C GLY A 3 12.78 -0.16 -21.60
N ASP A 4 12.84 -0.93 -20.52
CA ASP A 4 12.29 -0.52 -19.24
C ASP A 4 13.00 0.77 -18.81
N LEU A 5 12.29 1.89 -18.79
CA LEU A 5 12.81 3.17 -18.34
C LEU A 5 12.65 3.22 -16.81
N TRP A 6 13.73 3.56 -16.13
CA TRP A 6 13.78 3.66 -14.67
C TRP A 6 14.04 5.10 -14.27
N VAL A 7 13.34 5.54 -13.24
CA VAL A 7 13.40 6.92 -12.78
C VAL A 7 13.59 6.96 -11.29
N LEU A 8 14.54 7.77 -10.84
CA LEU A 8 14.78 8.01 -9.43
C LEU A 8 13.86 9.12 -8.93
N VAL A 9 13.29 8.91 -7.74
CA VAL A 9 12.35 9.84 -7.14
C VAL A 9 12.95 10.47 -5.89
N THR A 10 12.91 11.79 -5.79
CA THR A 10 13.40 12.57 -4.64
C THR A 10 12.32 13.47 -4.08
N LEU A 11 12.32 13.72 -2.77
CA LEU A 11 11.40 14.70 -2.19
C LEU A 11 11.75 16.11 -2.68
N LEU A 12 10.73 16.83 -3.16
CA LEU A 12 10.79 18.27 -3.37
C LEU A 12 10.61 18.95 -2.00
N ALA A 13 11.71 19.03 -1.25
CA ALA A 13 11.73 19.77 0.00
C ALA A 13 11.99 21.27 -0.29
N ASP A 14 10.91 22.00 -0.57
CA ASP A 14 10.56 23.36 -0.09
C ASP A 14 9.75 24.17 -1.12
N PRO A 15 8.42 24.26 -0.96
CA PRO A 15 7.64 25.40 -1.41
C PRO A 15 7.42 26.36 -0.22
N ALA A 16 8.24 27.42 -0.19
CA ALA A 16 8.30 28.56 0.74
C ALA A 16 8.27 28.29 2.26
N ARG A 17 9.44 28.51 2.88
CA ARG A 17 9.55 29.11 4.20
C ARG A 17 9.60 30.64 4.11
N ASN A 18 8.88 31.25 5.05
CA ASN A 18 8.80 32.67 5.45
C ASN A 18 7.76 33.53 4.72
N GLY A 19 6.53 33.53 5.28
CA GLY A 19 5.53 34.58 5.08
C GLY A 19 4.10 34.10 5.27
N ALA A 20 3.79 32.86 4.88
CA ALA A 20 2.52 32.20 5.09
C ALA A 20 2.74 30.69 5.23
N GLU A 21 2.18 30.06 6.26
CA GLU A 21 2.08 28.60 6.32
C GLU A 21 1.13 28.16 5.19
N VAL A 22 1.67 27.43 4.22
CA VAL A 22 0.84 26.64 3.31
C VAL A 22 1.08 25.19 3.70
N ASP A 23 0.04 24.54 4.22
CA ASP A 23 0.07 23.10 4.51
C ASP A 23 0.10 22.33 3.19
N GLU A 24 1.29 22.21 2.61
CA GLU A 24 1.49 21.47 1.37
C GLU A 24 2.05 20.09 1.65
N PRO A 25 1.45 19.04 1.05
CA PRO A 25 2.01 17.71 1.15
C PRO A 25 3.39 17.67 0.48
N CYS A 26 4.34 16.96 1.08
CA CYS A 26 5.68 16.82 0.51
C CYS A 26 5.59 16.16 -0.89
N LEU A 27 5.92 16.91 -1.93
CA LEU A 27 5.89 16.41 -3.31
C LEU A 27 7.16 15.64 -3.65
N LEU A 28 7.10 14.91 -4.75
CA LEU A 28 8.19 14.11 -5.28
C LEU A 28 8.60 14.70 -6.62
N ALA A 29 9.90 14.72 -6.92
CA ALA A 29 10.46 15.04 -8.22
C ALA A 29 11.13 13.82 -8.79
N LEU A 30 11.32 13.86 -10.09
CA LEU A 30 11.94 12.79 -10.83
C LEU A 30 13.29 13.23 -11.33
N THR A 31 14.26 12.35 -11.20
CA THR A 31 15.63 12.56 -11.64
C THR A 31 16.01 11.45 -12.60
N ASP A 32 16.69 11.80 -13.68
CA ASP A 32 17.27 10.83 -14.61
C ASP A 32 18.18 9.88 -13.83
N ALA A 33 17.96 8.58 -14.00
CA ALA A 33 18.80 7.53 -13.45
C ALA A 33 19.44 6.78 -14.61
N ASP A 34 20.77 6.65 -14.60
CA ASP A 34 21.46 5.77 -15.55
C ASP A 34 21.04 4.32 -15.28
N THR A 35 20.81 3.56 -16.35
CA THR A 35 20.30 2.18 -16.28
C THR A 35 21.19 1.23 -15.46
N THR A 36 22.49 1.52 -15.34
CA THR A 36 23.44 0.79 -14.50
C THR A 36 23.25 1.02 -13.00
N ASP A 37 22.69 2.15 -12.59
CA ASP A 37 22.37 2.44 -11.17
C ASP A 37 20.96 1.98 -10.78
N ALA A 38 20.15 1.59 -11.77
CA ALA A 38 18.76 1.19 -11.58
C ALA A 38 18.56 -0.03 -10.66
N GLU A 39 19.57 -0.88 -10.50
CA GLU A 39 19.47 -2.06 -9.63
C GLU A 39 19.82 -1.77 -8.15
N ARG A 40 20.43 -0.61 -7.86
CA ARG A 40 21.07 -0.35 -6.56
C ARG A 40 20.41 0.75 -5.74
N VAL A 41 19.52 1.55 -6.33
CA VAL A 41 18.93 2.71 -5.65
C VAL A 41 17.52 2.41 -5.13
N ASN A 42 17.29 2.74 -3.85
CA ASN A 42 15.95 2.73 -3.28
C ASN A 42 15.14 3.90 -3.84
N GLY A 43 13.92 3.63 -4.33
CA GLY A 43 13.03 4.67 -4.86
C GLY A 43 12.95 4.75 -6.39
N LEU A 44 13.39 3.71 -7.11
CA LEU A 44 13.28 3.64 -8.56
C LEU A 44 11.94 3.08 -9.01
N ILE A 45 11.30 3.75 -9.97
CA ILE A 45 10.00 3.34 -10.50
C ILE A 45 10.14 2.97 -11.98
N PRO A 46 9.65 1.80 -12.42
CA PRO A 46 9.53 1.49 -13.83
C PRO A 46 8.40 2.31 -14.43
N VAL A 47 8.69 2.98 -15.53
CA VAL A 47 7.74 3.80 -16.30
C VAL A 47 7.98 3.57 -17.79
N ASP A 48 6.97 3.83 -18.61
CA ASP A 48 7.19 3.97 -20.05
C ASP A 48 7.59 5.42 -20.40
N GLN A 49 8.03 5.65 -21.64
CA GLN A 49 8.49 6.97 -22.07
C GLN A 49 7.36 8.04 -22.05
N VAL A 50 6.13 7.66 -22.37
CA VAL A 50 5.00 8.61 -22.43
C VAL A 50 4.60 9.03 -21.03
N GLU A 51 4.53 8.06 -20.11
CA GLU A 51 4.32 8.28 -18.69
C GLU A 51 5.44 9.13 -18.09
N TRP A 52 6.69 8.84 -18.43
CA TRP A 52 7.85 9.63 -18.02
C TRP A 52 7.74 11.09 -18.45
N GLU A 53 7.50 11.33 -19.74
CA GLU A 53 7.38 12.68 -20.29
C GLU A 53 6.21 13.44 -19.66
N ALA A 54 5.07 12.77 -19.42
CA ALA A 54 3.93 13.36 -18.75
C ALA A 54 4.25 13.76 -17.31
N TRP A 55 4.89 12.87 -16.53
CA TRP A 55 5.23 13.15 -15.14
C TRP A 55 6.32 14.22 -15.02
N ARG A 56 7.33 14.18 -15.87
CA ARG A 56 8.39 15.19 -15.95
C ARG A 56 7.81 16.56 -16.31
N THR A 57 6.95 16.63 -17.33
CA THR A 57 6.29 17.88 -17.73
C THR A 57 5.45 18.47 -16.60
N ALA A 58 4.73 17.64 -15.85
CA ALA A 58 3.94 18.10 -14.71
C ALA A 58 4.81 18.57 -13.55
N ALA A 59 5.93 17.89 -13.27
CA ALA A 59 6.89 18.31 -12.25
C ALA A 59 7.56 19.63 -12.63
N ASP A 60 7.96 19.79 -13.90
CA ASP A 60 8.53 21.02 -14.45
C ASP A 60 7.51 22.17 -14.37
N ALA A 61 6.25 21.92 -14.73
CA ALA A 61 5.17 22.90 -14.64
C ALA A 61 4.89 23.33 -13.19
N TYR A 62 4.89 22.37 -12.25
CA TYR A 62 4.79 22.65 -10.82
C TYR A 62 5.94 23.56 -10.36
N LEU A 63 7.19 23.15 -10.63
CA LEU A 63 8.37 23.87 -10.20
C LEU A 63 8.41 25.29 -10.80
N ALA A 64 8.06 25.43 -12.08
CA ALA A 64 8.00 26.72 -12.75
C ALA A 64 6.97 27.65 -12.09
N ALA A 65 5.75 27.16 -11.82
CA ALA A 65 4.69 27.93 -11.18
C ALA A 65 5.07 28.40 -9.78
N VAL A 66 5.60 27.49 -8.94
CA VAL A 66 6.05 27.83 -7.59
C VAL A 66 7.22 28.82 -7.60
N THR A 67 8.20 28.60 -8.47
CA THR A 67 9.39 29.45 -8.56
C THR A 67 9.04 30.86 -9.06
N ASP A 68 8.08 31.00 -9.97
CA ASP A 68 7.62 32.30 -10.46
C ASP A 68 6.82 33.06 -9.38
N ALA A 69 5.92 32.37 -8.69
CA ALA A 69 5.17 32.92 -7.57
C ALA A 69 6.12 33.36 -6.42
N ALA A 70 7.10 32.53 -6.07
CA ALA A 70 8.10 32.85 -5.06
C ALA A 70 8.95 34.07 -5.42
N ARG A 71 9.34 34.22 -6.70
CA ARG A 71 10.06 35.40 -7.20
C ARG A 71 9.24 36.68 -7.05
N THR A 72 7.93 36.60 -7.31
CA THR A 72 6.99 37.71 -7.15
C THR A 72 6.85 38.11 -5.67
N LEU A 73 6.64 37.12 -4.79
CA LEU A 73 6.57 37.32 -3.33
C LEU A 73 7.84 37.97 -2.78
N ALA A 74 9.01 37.39 -3.07
CA ALA A 74 10.30 37.93 -2.60
C ALA A 74 10.55 39.37 -3.09
N SER A 75 10.09 39.70 -4.30
CA SER A 75 10.20 41.05 -4.84
C SER A 75 9.23 42.04 -4.16
N ALA A 76 8.05 41.59 -3.74
CA ALA A 76 7.13 42.38 -2.94
C ALA A 76 7.64 42.58 -1.52
N GLU A 77 8.20 41.54 -0.90
CA GLU A 77 8.79 41.59 0.44
C GLU A 77 9.95 42.59 0.49
N ARG A 78 10.91 42.50 -0.44
CA ARG A 78 12.03 43.46 -0.54
C ARG A 78 11.54 44.90 -0.73
N ARG A 79 10.39 45.11 -1.37
CA ARG A 79 9.79 46.46 -1.51
C ARG A 79 9.17 46.93 -0.20
N ALA A 80 8.44 46.06 0.50
CA ALA A 80 7.86 46.35 1.82
C ALA A 80 8.95 46.66 2.86
N GLN A 81 10.01 45.85 2.94
CA GLN A 81 11.14 46.08 3.84
C GLN A 81 11.82 47.43 3.57
N ARG A 82 12.08 47.76 2.30
CA ARG A 82 12.64 49.08 1.92
C ARG A 82 11.72 50.25 2.26
N ALA A 83 10.41 50.06 2.19
CA ALA A 83 9.44 51.09 2.58
C ALA A 83 9.36 51.25 4.11
N ALA A 84 9.50 50.16 4.87
CA ALA A 84 9.52 50.17 6.33
C ALA A 84 10.78 50.82 6.92
N ALA A 85 11.95 50.61 6.30
CA ALA A 85 13.23 51.19 6.75
C ALA A 85 13.31 52.73 6.64
N ARG A 86 12.36 53.38 5.96
CA ARG A 86 12.32 54.84 5.77
C ARG A 86 11.46 55.50 6.85
N VAL A 87 12.07 56.00 7.93
CA VAL A 87 11.40 56.64 9.09
C VAL A 87 10.86 58.06 8.77
N LEU A 88 9.79 58.28 7.99
CA LEU A 88 9.43 59.66 7.55
C LEU A 88 7.92 59.96 7.26
N PRO A 89 7.50 61.26 7.16
CA PRO A 89 6.15 61.77 7.46
C PRO A 89 5.03 61.47 6.44
N GLY A 90 3.77 61.53 6.93
CA GLY A 90 2.51 61.80 6.18
C GLY A 90 2.29 61.08 4.85
N VAL A 91 2.80 61.66 3.76
CA VAL A 91 2.69 61.12 2.38
C VAL A 91 3.41 59.78 2.23
N ARG A 92 4.50 59.57 2.98
CA ARG A 92 5.25 58.30 2.95
C ARG A 92 4.57 57.17 3.72
N ARG A 93 3.63 57.48 4.64
CA ARG A 93 2.77 56.46 5.28
C ARG A 93 1.84 55.78 4.28
N ARG A 94 1.39 56.48 3.24
CA ARG A 94 0.57 55.89 2.16
C ARG A 94 1.40 54.90 1.34
N ALA A 95 2.61 55.29 0.93
CA ALA A 95 3.54 54.42 0.21
C ALA A 95 3.93 53.16 1.01
N THR A 96 4.13 53.27 2.33
CA THR A 96 4.37 52.11 3.20
C THR A 96 3.16 51.18 3.23
N ARG A 97 1.94 51.73 3.41
CA ARG A 97 0.69 50.94 3.39
C ARG A 97 0.45 50.27 2.04
N GLU A 98 0.76 50.95 0.93
CA GLU A 98 0.68 50.39 -0.42
C GLU A 98 1.66 49.24 -0.61
N ALA A 99 2.91 49.38 -0.15
CA ALA A 99 3.92 48.32 -0.22
C ALA A 99 3.53 47.11 0.66
N GLU A 100 2.97 47.35 1.84
CA GLU A 100 2.48 46.31 2.75
C GLU A 100 1.21 45.62 2.21
N SER A 101 0.33 46.36 1.55
CA SER A 101 -0.81 45.81 0.81
C SER A 101 -0.36 44.97 -0.39
N ALA A 102 0.64 45.43 -1.14
CA ALA A 102 1.21 44.69 -2.27
C ALA A 102 1.90 43.40 -1.82
N PHE A 103 2.59 43.43 -0.67
CA PHE A 103 3.15 42.21 -0.07
C PHE A 103 2.06 41.22 0.33
N ARG A 104 1.00 41.68 1.01
CA ARG A 104 -0.14 40.82 1.37
C ARG A 104 -0.84 40.22 0.15
N SER A 105 -1.01 41.00 -0.92
CA SER A 105 -1.53 40.48 -2.20
C SER A 105 -0.62 39.41 -2.77
N ALA A 106 0.69 39.67 -2.86
CA ALA A 106 1.66 38.71 -3.38
C ALA A 106 1.73 37.42 -2.55
N ALA A 107 1.53 37.50 -1.23
CA ALA A 107 1.46 36.34 -0.36
C ALA A 107 0.19 35.51 -0.62
N ALA A 108 -0.95 36.17 -0.84
CA ALA A 108 -2.19 35.49 -1.23
C ALA A 108 -2.07 34.84 -2.62
N ASP A 109 -1.52 35.57 -3.59
CA ASP A 109 -1.29 35.08 -4.95
C ASP A 109 -0.32 33.89 -4.95
N TYR A 110 0.73 33.93 -4.13
CA TYR A 110 1.62 32.80 -3.90
C TYR A 110 0.86 31.57 -3.41
N ALA A 111 0.09 31.70 -2.32
CA ALA A 111 -0.67 30.59 -1.76
C ALA A 111 -1.73 30.03 -2.73
N VAL A 112 -2.27 30.85 -3.64
CA VAL A 112 -3.19 30.39 -4.69
C VAL A 112 -2.41 29.65 -5.79
N ALA A 113 -1.30 30.20 -6.26
CA ALA A 113 -0.47 29.62 -7.30
C ALA A 113 0.04 28.24 -6.88
N VAL A 114 0.53 28.10 -5.66
CA VAL A 114 1.04 26.79 -5.21
C VAL A 114 -0.09 25.79 -4.99
N ARG A 115 -1.24 26.18 -4.43
CA ARG A 115 -2.41 25.29 -4.36
C ARG A 115 -2.88 24.80 -5.73
N ALA A 116 -2.89 25.68 -6.73
CA ALA A 116 -3.24 25.32 -8.10
C ALA A 116 -2.21 24.35 -8.71
N ALA A 117 -0.91 24.64 -8.55
CA ALA A 117 0.18 23.79 -9.02
C ALA A 117 0.15 22.41 -8.35
N THR A 118 -0.02 22.36 -7.03
CA THR A 118 -0.17 21.13 -6.25
C THR A 118 -1.37 20.33 -6.72
N THR A 119 -2.53 20.97 -6.97
CA THR A 119 -3.72 20.28 -7.48
C THR A 119 -3.47 19.58 -8.81
N GLY A 120 -2.71 20.22 -9.71
CA GLY A 120 -2.33 19.62 -11.00
C GLY A 120 -1.34 18.46 -10.85
N TYR A 121 -0.39 18.56 -9.92
CA TYR A 121 0.65 17.55 -9.70
C TYR A 121 0.20 16.38 -8.78
N TRP A 122 -0.82 16.60 -7.96
CA TRP A 122 -1.23 15.68 -6.90
C TRP A 122 -1.55 14.25 -7.35
N PRO A 123 -2.23 14.01 -8.49
CA PRO A 123 -2.48 12.65 -8.97
C PRO A 123 -1.19 11.89 -9.27
N ILE A 124 -0.18 12.57 -9.81
CA ILE A 124 1.13 11.99 -10.14
C ILE A 124 1.89 11.68 -8.85
N HIS A 125 1.91 12.60 -7.89
CA HIS A 125 2.49 12.33 -6.56
C HIS A 125 1.84 11.10 -5.90
N CYS A 126 0.51 10.99 -5.92
CA CYS A 126 -0.21 9.84 -5.35
C CYS A 126 0.17 8.53 -6.05
N GLU A 127 0.28 8.54 -7.38
CA GLU A 127 0.65 7.35 -8.16
C GLU A 127 2.09 6.92 -7.88
N ILE A 128 3.03 7.87 -7.85
CA ILE A 128 4.42 7.62 -7.47
C ILE A 128 4.48 6.98 -6.07
N ARG A 129 3.79 7.57 -5.08
CA ARG A 129 3.75 7.03 -3.71
C ARG A 129 3.19 5.61 -3.67
N ARG A 130 2.07 5.37 -4.36
CA ARG A 130 1.44 4.04 -4.45
C ARG A 130 2.40 2.99 -5.01
N ARG A 131 3.19 3.34 -6.04
CA ARG A 131 4.19 2.43 -6.62
C ARG A 131 5.35 2.16 -5.67
N LEU A 132 5.86 3.18 -4.98
CA LEU A 132 6.89 3.04 -3.96
C LEU A 132 6.42 2.13 -2.81
N ASP A 133 5.22 2.36 -2.29
CA ASP A 133 4.63 1.55 -1.22
C ASP A 133 4.44 0.09 -1.67
N SER A 134 4.00 -0.11 -2.92
CA SER A 134 3.85 -1.44 -3.50
C SER A 134 5.20 -2.18 -3.63
N GLN A 135 6.26 -1.48 -4.03
CA GLN A 135 7.61 -2.06 -4.10
C GLN A 135 8.15 -2.40 -2.71
N ILE A 136 8.01 -1.49 -1.73
CA ILE A 136 8.41 -1.74 -0.33
C ILE A 136 7.66 -2.95 0.21
N ALA A 137 6.34 -3.02 -0.01
CA ALA A 137 5.52 -4.16 0.39
C ALA A 137 5.96 -5.46 -0.29
N SER A 138 6.30 -5.39 -1.58
CA SER A 138 6.78 -6.55 -2.35
C SER A 138 8.13 -7.06 -1.85
N ARG A 139 9.09 -6.15 -1.61
CA ARG A 139 10.41 -6.51 -1.03
C ARG A 139 10.27 -7.11 0.35
N ARG A 140 9.48 -6.47 1.22
CA ARG A 140 9.16 -7.01 2.55
C ARG A 140 8.53 -8.41 2.45
N TRP A 141 7.69 -8.64 1.45
CA TRP A 141 7.11 -9.96 1.22
C TRP A 141 8.12 -11.00 0.75
N VAL A 142 9.08 -10.61 -0.10
CA VAL A 142 10.23 -11.47 -0.48
C VAL A 142 11.04 -11.84 0.74
N ASP A 143 11.37 -10.89 1.62
CA ASP A 143 12.11 -11.14 2.86
C ASP A 143 11.36 -12.08 3.81
N ILE A 144 10.04 -11.87 3.96
CA ILE A 144 9.18 -12.75 4.76
C ILE A 144 9.17 -14.16 4.16
N ARG A 145 9.04 -14.31 2.83
CA ARG A 145 9.09 -15.62 2.17
C ARG A 145 10.45 -16.29 2.33
N ALA A 146 11.54 -15.54 2.21
CA ALA A 146 12.88 -16.06 2.41
C ALA A 146 13.07 -16.57 3.85
N ARG A 147 12.58 -15.82 4.85
CA ARG A 147 12.60 -16.21 6.27
C ARG A 147 11.87 -17.54 6.51
N PHE A 148 10.78 -17.81 5.79
CA PHE A 148 9.98 -19.02 5.95
C PHE A 148 10.19 -20.06 4.84
N ALA A 149 11.23 -19.93 4.04
CA ALA A 149 11.56 -20.90 3.01
C ALA A 149 11.81 -22.29 3.63
N GLY A 150 11.14 -23.31 3.10
CA GLY A 150 11.22 -24.69 3.63
C GLY A 150 10.50 -24.91 4.97
N ARG A 151 9.89 -23.90 5.58
CA ARG A 151 9.04 -24.08 6.76
C ARG A 151 7.65 -24.57 6.35
N GLY A 152 7.01 -25.31 7.25
CA GLY A 152 5.66 -25.84 7.02
C GLY A 152 5.61 -27.03 6.06
N THR A 153 6.74 -27.62 5.64
CA THR A 153 6.76 -28.86 4.85
C THR A 153 6.64 -30.11 5.70
N GLU A 154 6.71 -29.98 7.02
CA GLU A 154 6.54 -31.09 7.97
C GLU A 154 5.11 -31.64 7.88
N PRO A 155 4.92 -32.96 7.71
CA PRO A 155 3.61 -33.58 7.54
C PRO A 155 2.92 -33.72 8.90
N VAL A 156 2.52 -32.59 9.46
CA VAL A 156 1.88 -32.49 10.77
C VAL A 156 0.44 -31.99 10.68
N TRP A 157 -0.02 -31.51 9.52
CA TRP A 157 -1.35 -30.97 9.37
C TRP A 157 -2.37 -32.03 8.95
N GLY A 158 -3.60 -31.86 9.41
CA GLY A 158 -4.75 -32.67 9.06
C GLY A 158 -6.00 -31.81 8.92
N TRP A 159 -7.05 -32.40 8.38
CA TRP A 159 -8.37 -31.80 8.30
C TRP A 159 -9.43 -32.78 8.77
N SER A 160 -10.54 -32.26 9.29
CA SER A 160 -11.72 -33.05 9.60
C SER A 160 -12.96 -32.37 9.04
N LEU A 161 -13.96 -33.17 8.69
CA LEU A 161 -15.25 -32.72 8.21
C LEU A 161 -16.32 -33.10 9.21
N ARG A 162 -17.27 -32.19 9.36
CA ARG A 162 -18.51 -32.41 10.08
C ARG A 162 -19.66 -31.95 9.19
N GLU A 163 -20.62 -32.82 8.97
CA GLU A 163 -21.85 -32.46 8.26
C GLU A 163 -22.71 -31.55 9.14
N LEU A 164 -23.24 -30.50 8.53
CA LEU A 164 -24.12 -29.52 9.15
C LEU A 164 -25.53 -29.74 8.63
N GLU A 165 -26.50 -29.77 9.55
CA GLU A 165 -27.92 -29.78 9.22
C GLU A 165 -28.29 -30.87 8.17
N PRO A 166 -27.92 -32.15 8.40
CA PRO A 166 -28.05 -33.21 7.40
C PRO A 166 -29.49 -33.44 6.93
N GLU A 167 -30.47 -33.09 7.77
CA GLU A 167 -31.90 -33.19 7.47
C GLU A 167 -32.43 -32.03 6.61
N GLN A 168 -31.73 -30.88 6.58
CA GLN A 168 -32.19 -29.66 5.87
C GLN A 168 -31.38 -29.38 4.61
N THR A 169 -30.06 -29.59 4.65
CA THR A 169 -29.17 -29.35 3.49
C THR A 169 -28.08 -30.43 3.45
N PRO A 170 -28.38 -31.60 2.88
CA PRO A 170 -27.42 -32.69 2.74
C PRO A 170 -26.15 -32.22 2.01
N GLY A 171 -24.98 -32.58 2.54
CA GLY A 171 -23.68 -32.22 1.96
C GLY A 171 -23.16 -30.82 2.31
N LEU A 172 -23.84 -30.07 3.18
CA LEU A 172 -23.29 -28.85 3.79
C LEU A 172 -22.32 -29.22 4.91
N VAL A 173 -21.05 -28.79 4.83
CA VAL A 173 -20.02 -29.23 5.78
C VAL A 173 -19.26 -28.09 6.44
N GLU A 174 -18.84 -28.32 7.69
CA GLU A 174 -17.81 -27.57 8.39
C GLU A 174 -16.49 -28.32 8.29
N LEU A 175 -15.45 -27.64 7.80
CA LEU A 175 -14.10 -28.18 7.74
C LEU A 175 -13.28 -27.61 8.88
N THR A 176 -12.62 -28.47 9.67
CA THR A 176 -11.68 -28.05 10.72
C THR A 176 -10.26 -28.46 10.35
N VAL A 177 -9.31 -27.52 10.39
CA VAL A 177 -7.89 -27.76 10.17
C VAL A 177 -7.19 -27.87 11.51
N PHE A 178 -6.39 -28.92 11.70
CA PHE A 178 -5.69 -29.20 12.96
C PHE A 178 -4.28 -29.74 12.72
N ARG A 179 -3.53 -29.91 13.82
CA ARG A 179 -2.20 -30.53 13.82
C ARG A 179 -2.23 -31.88 14.53
N TRP A 180 -1.62 -32.90 13.92
CA TRP A 180 -1.51 -34.26 14.44
C TRP A 180 -0.53 -34.40 15.61
N ASP A 181 0.40 -33.48 15.75
CA ASP A 181 1.39 -33.42 16.84
C ASP A 181 0.94 -32.51 18.00
N GLY A 182 -0.34 -32.14 18.01
CA GLY A 182 -1.01 -31.37 19.06
C GLY A 182 -2.18 -32.14 19.67
N ASP A 183 -2.97 -31.42 20.47
CA ASP A 183 -4.19 -31.97 21.04
C ASP A 183 -5.20 -32.31 19.95
N PRO A 184 -5.96 -33.42 20.10
CA PRO A 184 -6.99 -33.78 19.14
C PRO A 184 -8.06 -32.68 19.08
N PRO A 185 -8.68 -32.46 17.90
CA PRO A 185 -9.71 -31.44 17.74
C PRO A 185 -10.85 -31.67 18.73
N ALA A 186 -11.24 -30.61 19.45
CA ALA A 186 -12.21 -30.69 20.54
C ALA A 186 -13.65 -31.05 20.10
N ARG A 187 -13.92 -31.08 18.79
CA ARG A 187 -15.25 -31.37 18.23
C ARG A 187 -15.27 -32.75 17.60
N ALA A 188 -16.39 -33.46 17.81
CA ALA A 188 -16.69 -34.67 17.07
C ALA A 188 -16.70 -34.38 15.55
N ALA A 189 -16.08 -35.27 14.78
CA ALA A 189 -15.97 -35.20 13.33
C ALA A 189 -16.51 -36.51 12.73
N ASP A 190 -17.20 -36.39 11.61
CA ASP A 190 -17.74 -37.53 10.86
C ASP A 190 -16.64 -38.18 10.03
N PHE A 191 -15.72 -37.35 9.51
CA PHE A 191 -14.55 -37.79 8.77
C PHE A 191 -13.31 -37.04 9.23
N VAL A 192 -12.20 -37.76 9.32
CA VAL A 192 -10.88 -37.21 9.63
C VAL A 192 -9.93 -37.65 8.53
N SER A 193 -9.09 -36.73 8.06
CA SER A 193 -8.10 -37.00 7.02
C SER A 193 -7.21 -38.17 7.46
N PRO A 194 -7.09 -39.25 6.67
CA PRO A 194 -6.19 -40.37 7.03
C PRO A 194 -4.72 -39.99 6.83
N GLU A 195 -4.46 -38.99 6.00
CA GLU A 195 -3.12 -38.53 5.64
C GLU A 195 -2.69 -37.33 6.49
N ARG A 196 -1.36 -37.13 6.54
CA ARG A 196 -0.75 -35.94 7.14
C ARG A 196 -0.10 -35.12 6.04
N PHE A 197 -0.31 -33.80 6.11
CA PHE A 197 0.09 -32.87 5.07
C PHE A 197 1.08 -31.85 5.64
N GLY A 198 2.03 -31.39 4.81
CA GLY A 198 2.63 -30.09 5.02
C GLY A 198 1.62 -28.99 4.69
N ALA A 199 1.88 -27.77 5.15
CA ALA A 199 1.05 -26.60 4.89
C ALA A 199 0.81 -26.38 3.38
N PRO A 200 1.82 -26.50 2.48
CA PRO A 200 1.57 -26.36 1.04
C PRO A 200 0.69 -27.47 0.46
N GLU A 201 0.81 -28.73 0.89
CA GLU A 201 -0.07 -29.80 0.42
C GLU A 201 -1.49 -29.60 0.96
N LEU A 202 -1.61 -29.25 2.25
CA LEU A 202 -2.90 -28.98 2.87
C LEU A 202 -3.63 -27.83 2.18
N ASP A 203 -2.95 -26.75 1.80
CA ASP A 203 -3.59 -25.63 1.07
C ASP A 203 -4.25 -26.09 -0.24
N ARG A 204 -3.63 -27.04 -0.96
CA ARG A 204 -4.20 -27.63 -2.18
C ARG A 204 -5.37 -28.54 -1.86
N GLU A 205 -5.23 -29.32 -0.80
CA GLU A 205 -6.25 -30.24 -0.33
C GLU A 205 -7.51 -29.50 0.12
N LEU A 206 -7.37 -28.37 0.82
CA LEU A 206 -8.50 -27.53 1.21
C LEU A 206 -9.24 -26.95 0.00
N LEU A 207 -8.54 -26.66 -1.10
CA LEU A 207 -9.18 -26.24 -2.35
C LEU A 207 -9.89 -27.39 -3.05
N ARG A 208 -9.31 -28.59 -3.05
CA ARG A 208 -9.97 -29.80 -3.53
C ARG A 208 -11.27 -30.05 -2.76
N LEU A 209 -11.22 -30.00 -1.43
CA LEU A 209 -12.38 -30.20 -0.57
C LEU A 209 -13.46 -29.14 -0.77
N ARG A 210 -13.08 -27.88 -1.02
CA ARG A 210 -14.03 -26.81 -1.39
C ARG A 210 -14.71 -27.03 -2.74
N ALA A 211 -14.06 -27.72 -3.66
CA ALA A 211 -14.64 -28.07 -4.96
C ALA A 211 -15.53 -29.33 -4.87
N GLU A 212 -15.19 -30.27 -3.99
CA GLU A 212 -15.91 -31.53 -3.79
C GLU A 212 -17.14 -31.39 -2.88
N TRP A 213 -17.10 -30.48 -1.90
CA TRP A 213 -18.14 -30.33 -0.88
C TRP A 213 -18.69 -28.90 -0.80
N THR A 214 -19.93 -28.77 -0.34
CA THR A 214 -20.51 -27.46 0.00
C THR A 214 -19.96 -27.00 1.36
N VAL A 215 -18.76 -26.42 1.37
CA VAL A 215 -18.09 -25.99 2.61
C VAL A 215 -18.67 -24.67 3.11
N ARG A 216 -19.39 -24.69 4.24
CA ARG A 216 -19.94 -23.48 4.89
C ARG A 216 -18.84 -22.58 5.43
N ARG A 217 -17.87 -23.18 6.13
CA ARG A 217 -16.71 -22.48 6.71
C ARG A 217 -15.53 -23.41 6.94
N ILE A 218 -14.34 -22.82 6.98
CA ILE A 218 -13.11 -23.47 7.41
C ILE A 218 -12.74 -22.91 8.78
N VAL A 219 -12.71 -23.79 9.78
CA VAL A 219 -12.28 -23.50 11.15
C VAL A 219 -10.83 -23.94 11.30
N TRP A 220 -10.01 -23.11 11.93
CA TRP A 220 -8.64 -23.45 12.27
C TRP A 220 -8.58 -23.72 13.75
N ASP A 221 -8.05 -24.88 14.13
CA ASP A 221 -7.88 -25.23 15.52
C ASP A 221 -7.01 -24.18 16.23
N GLU A 222 -7.49 -23.71 17.39
CA GLU A 222 -6.85 -22.60 18.08
C GLU A 222 -5.50 -22.99 18.69
N ALA A 223 -5.40 -24.21 19.24
CA ALA A 223 -4.15 -24.71 19.80
C ALA A 223 -3.09 -24.88 18.70
N ALA A 224 -3.48 -25.42 17.54
CA ALA A 224 -2.61 -25.50 16.37
C ALA A 224 -2.13 -24.12 15.89
N ARG A 225 -3.05 -23.13 15.84
CA ARG A 225 -2.73 -21.74 15.48
C ARG A 225 -1.71 -21.12 16.44
N LEU A 226 -2.01 -21.12 17.73
CA LEU A 226 -1.17 -20.49 18.75
C LEU A 226 0.22 -21.14 18.84
N ARG A 227 0.29 -22.45 18.68
CA ARG A 227 1.56 -23.18 18.67
C ARG A 227 2.47 -22.76 17.51
N VAL A 228 1.91 -22.57 16.31
CA VAL A 228 2.69 -22.06 15.18
C VAL A 228 3.18 -20.63 15.44
N GLU A 229 2.34 -19.78 16.05
CA GLU A 229 2.76 -18.43 16.42
C GLU A 229 3.94 -18.47 17.40
N ASP A 230 3.88 -19.34 18.42
CA ASP A 230 4.96 -19.55 19.39
C ASP A 230 6.26 -20.09 18.75
N GLU A 231 6.16 -21.18 17.96
CA GLU A 231 7.29 -21.80 17.25
C GLU A 231 8.00 -20.84 16.27
N ASN A 232 7.29 -19.81 15.79
CA ASN A 232 7.82 -18.84 14.83
C ASN A 232 8.14 -17.46 15.45
N GLY A 233 8.22 -17.38 16.78
CA GLY A 233 8.63 -16.18 17.51
C GLY A 233 7.55 -15.09 17.52
N GLY A 234 6.29 -15.48 17.73
CA GLY A 234 5.13 -14.59 17.82
C GLY A 234 4.62 -14.06 16.48
N VAL A 235 5.04 -14.66 15.36
CA VAL A 235 4.57 -14.24 14.02
C VAL A 235 3.12 -14.67 13.84
N PRO A 236 2.19 -13.77 13.46
CA PRO A 236 0.79 -14.13 13.28
C PRO A 236 0.62 -15.30 12.32
N PHE A 237 -0.21 -16.27 12.69
CA PHE A 237 -0.42 -17.51 11.93
C PHE A 237 -0.82 -17.22 10.47
N ALA A 238 -1.68 -16.23 10.26
CA ALA A 238 -2.11 -15.85 8.92
C ALA A 238 -0.95 -15.33 8.05
N LEU A 239 0.04 -14.66 8.63
CA LEU A 239 1.23 -14.22 7.91
C LEU A 239 2.12 -15.41 7.56
N TRP A 240 2.35 -16.29 8.54
CA TRP A 240 3.12 -17.51 8.36
C TRP A 240 2.51 -18.41 7.28
N TRP A 241 1.22 -18.74 7.39
CA TRP A 241 0.48 -19.58 6.44
C TRP A 241 0.64 -19.05 5.03
N ARG A 242 0.38 -17.75 4.84
CA ARG A 242 0.51 -17.10 3.53
C ARG A 242 1.93 -17.12 2.99
N ALA A 243 2.95 -17.05 3.84
CA ALA A 243 4.35 -17.08 3.43
C ALA A 243 4.76 -18.49 2.97
N VAL A 244 4.36 -19.53 3.71
CA VAL A 244 4.72 -20.93 3.42
C VAL A 244 3.88 -21.54 2.30
N THR A 245 2.63 -21.12 2.10
CA THR A 245 1.75 -21.66 1.05
C THR A 245 1.75 -20.84 -0.24
N ALA A 246 2.55 -19.77 -0.33
CA ALA A 246 2.47 -18.78 -1.41
C ALA A 246 2.56 -19.37 -2.84
N ARG A 247 1.39 -19.68 -3.43
CA ARG A 247 1.14 -19.75 -4.89
C ARG A 247 1.14 -18.35 -5.52
N VAL A 248 1.48 -18.28 -6.81
CA VAL A 248 1.52 -17.04 -7.63
C VAL A 248 0.13 -16.47 -7.88
N ASP A 249 -0.91 -17.31 -7.90
CA ASP A 249 -2.29 -16.85 -8.07
C ASP A 249 -2.97 -16.58 -6.73
N ALA A 250 -3.22 -15.30 -6.46
CA ALA A 250 -3.83 -14.81 -5.22
C ALA A 250 -5.36 -14.95 -5.17
N ALA A 251 -6.00 -15.32 -6.29
CA ALA A 251 -7.46 -15.34 -6.44
C ALA A 251 -8.15 -16.53 -5.76
N GLU A 252 -7.43 -17.61 -5.45
CA GLU A 252 -8.03 -18.87 -4.97
C GLU A 252 -7.44 -19.32 -3.62
N LYS A 253 -6.93 -18.42 -2.79
CA LYS A 253 -6.31 -18.84 -1.52
C LYS A 253 -7.33 -19.08 -0.42
N VAL A 254 -7.16 -20.17 0.33
CA VAL A 254 -7.84 -20.33 1.61
C VAL A 254 -7.21 -19.37 2.61
N VAL A 255 -7.97 -18.35 3.01
CA VAL A 255 -7.50 -17.33 3.94
C VAL A 255 -7.74 -17.82 5.37
N PRO A 256 -6.70 -18.04 6.19
CA PRO A 256 -6.87 -18.35 7.60
C PRO A 256 -7.43 -17.14 8.36
N PRO A 257 -8.09 -17.35 9.51
CA PRO A 257 -8.64 -16.26 10.31
C PRO A 257 -7.52 -15.29 10.73
N ARG A 258 -7.85 -13.99 10.77
CA ARG A 258 -6.93 -12.97 11.26
C ARG A 258 -6.81 -13.12 12.77
N SER A 259 -5.58 -13.20 13.29
CA SER A 259 -5.34 -13.19 14.73
C SER A 259 -5.89 -11.88 15.34
N PRO A 260 -6.60 -11.94 16.48
CA PRO A 260 -7.15 -10.75 17.12
C PRO A 260 -5.99 -9.82 17.50
N GLY A 261 -5.96 -8.61 16.91
CA GLY A 261 -4.92 -7.59 17.13
C GLY A 261 -4.03 -7.26 15.92
N SER A 262 -4.11 -8.01 14.82
CA SER A 262 -3.28 -7.75 13.63
C SER A 262 -3.92 -6.72 12.68
N ALA A 263 -3.60 -5.43 12.86
CA ALA A 263 -3.88 -4.36 11.89
C ALA A 263 -2.93 -4.39 10.68
N PHE A 264 -2.73 -5.57 10.08
CA PHE A 264 -1.88 -5.72 8.91
C PHE A 264 -2.74 -5.63 7.64
N ALA A 265 -2.65 -4.51 6.94
CA ALA A 265 -3.13 -4.38 5.58
C ALA A 265 -2.46 -5.48 4.74
N GLY A 266 -3.26 -6.33 4.11
CA GLY A 266 -2.73 -7.31 3.16
C GLY A 266 -1.96 -6.60 2.03
N PRO A 267 -1.15 -7.35 1.25
CA PRO A 267 -0.61 -6.81 0.00
C PRO A 267 -1.76 -6.27 -0.85
N PRO A 268 -1.53 -5.17 -1.59
CA PRO A 268 -2.55 -4.62 -2.47
C PRO A 268 -3.08 -5.75 -3.37
N ALA A 269 -4.40 -5.86 -3.47
CA ALA A 269 -5.01 -6.70 -4.49
C ALA A 269 -4.40 -6.28 -5.83
N GLN A 270 -3.83 -7.24 -6.57
CA GLN A 270 -3.48 -6.97 -7.95
C GLN A 270 -4.75 -6.47 -8.64
N SER A 271 -4.63 -5.37 -9.38
CA SER A 271 -5.68 -4.84 -10.25
C SER A 271 -5.88 -5.76 -11.45
N GLY A 272 -6.33 -6.99 -11.18
CA GLY A 272 -6.99 -7.85 -12.13
C GLY A 272 -8.48 -7.50 -12.13
N ARG A 273 -9.03 -7.24 -13.31
CA ARG A 273 -10.43 -6.88 -13.57
C ARG A 273 -11.40 -7.48 -12.55
N ARG A 274 -12.07 -6.61 -11.78
CA ARG A 274 -13.29 -6.95 -11.05
C ARG A 274 -14.31 -7.50 -12.07
N ARG A 275 -14.54 -8.81 -12.07
CA ARG A 275 -15.84 -9.35 -12.46
C ARG A 275 -16.67 -9.39 -11.17
N ILE A 276 -17.39 -8.30 -10.91
CA ILE A 276 -18.55 -8.38 -10.02
C ILE A 276 -19.60 -9.09 -10.85
N GLU A 277 -19.70 -10.41 -10.69
CA GLU A 277 -20.91 -11.11 -11.07
C GLU A 277 -21.98 -10.70 -10.06
N VAL A 278 -22.75 -9.69 -10.46
CA VAL A 278 -24.05 -9.40 -9.87
C VAL A 278 -24.90 -10.64 -10.13
N LEU A 279 -25.01 -11.53 -9.15
CA LEU A 279 -26.08 -12.52 -9.11
C LEU A 279 -27.38 -11.74 -8.93
N GLN A 280 -28.03 -11.42 -10.06
CA GLN A 280 -29.45 -11.17 -10.09
C GLN A 280 -30.15 -12.46 -9.66
N LEU A 281 -30.85 -12.39 -8.54
CA LEU A 281 -31.83 -13.39 -8.14
C LEU A 281 -33.01 -13.32 -9.13
N PRO A 282 -33.51 -14.44 -9.68
CA PRO A 282 -34.82 -14.46 -10.33
C PRO A 282 -35.95 -14.36 -9.29
N GLU A 283 -37.06 -13.75 -9.72
CA GLU A 283 -38.28 -13.45 -8.94
C GLU A 283 -38.92 -14.64 -8.20
#